data_AF-A0AAE2YIL6-F1
#
_entry.id   AF-A0AAE2YIL6-F1
#
_cell.length_a   1.000
_cell.length_b   1.000
_cell.length_c   1.000
_cell.angle_alpha   90.00
_cell.angle_beta   90.00
_cell.angle_gamma   90.00
#
_symmetry.space_group_name_H-M   'P 1'
#
loop_
_entity.id
_entity.type
_entity.pdbx_description
1 polymer ?
#
loop_
_entity_poly.entity_id
_entity_poly.type
_entity_poly.pdbx_seq_one_letter_code
_entity_poly.pdbx_strand_id
1 'polypeptide(L)'
;KPYVAGGERLMDANVWSLFREMENGRLRVKALALRSELAKYGLASEDKVRKTWETSIEEVMKLGNGVHVKVTDVRFLNVYCIVEMEVSRGNGEAPS
;
A
#
# COMPACT_ATOMS: atom_id res chain seq x y z
N LYS A 1 17.47 -6.74 -10.79
CA LYS A 1 16.62 -7.49 -11.76
C LYS A 1 15.26 -7.67 -11.11
N PRO A 2 14.14 -7.24 -11.71
CA PRO A 2 12.83 -7.47 -11.12
C PRO A 2 12.52 -8.98 -11.17
N TYR A 3 11.93 -9.48 -10.08
CA TYR A 3 11.45 -10.85 -9.95
C TYR A 3 10.11 -10.96 -10.69
N VAL A 4 9.99 -11.90 -11.63
CA VAL A 4 8.74 -12.15 -12.37
C VAL A 4 8.20 -13.51 -11.93
N ALA A 5 7.30 -13.49 -10.95
CA ALA A 5 6.34 -14.58 -10.78
C ALA A 5 5.14 -14.30 -11.71
N GLY A 6 4.55 -15.34 -12.28
CA GLY A 6 3.69 -15.29 -13.47
C GLY A 6 2.63 -14.19 -13.51
N GLY A 7 2.52 -13.54 -14.66
CA GLY A 7 1.35 -12.77 -15.10
C GLY A 7 1.08 -11.42 -14.43
N GLU A 8 1.60 -11.17 -13.22
CA GLU A 8 1.39 -9.92 -12.51
C GLU A 8 2.71 -9.16 -12.40
N ARG A 9 2.76 -8.02 -13.10
CA ARG A 9 3.90 -7.12 -13.10
C ARG A 9 3.99 -6.48 -11.71
N LEU A 10 4.66 -7.15 -10.77
CA LEU A 10 4.99 -6.61 -9.46
C LEU A 10 5.58 -5.21 -9.65
N MET A 11 4.95 -4.22 -9.03
CA MET A 11 5.40 -2.83 -9.13
C MET A 11 6.85 -2.76 -8.66
N ASP A 12 7.69 -2.10 -9.45
CA ASP A 12 9.05 -1.83 -9.03
C ASP A 12 9.00 -1.02 -7.71
N ALA A 13 9.65 -1.53 -6.65
CA ALA A 13 9.65 -0.90 -5.33
C ALA A 13 10.19 0.55 -5.38
N ASN A 14 10.88 0.91 -6.46
CA ASN A 14 11.41 2.24 -6.72
C ASN A 14 10.35 3.27 -7.17
N VAL A 15 9.10 2.86 -7.42
CA VAL A 15 8.03 3.79 -7.85
C VAL A 15 7.48 4.59 -6.67
N TRP A 16 7.49 4.03 -5.47
CA TRP A 16 6.88 4.62 -4.28
C TRP A 16 7.93 5.07 -3.28
N SER A 17 7.84 6.34 -2.86
CA SER A 17 8.51 6.84 -1.66
C SER A 17 7.60 6.61 -0.45
N LEU A 18 8.11 5.95 0.59
CA LEU A 18 7.34 5.61 1.79
C LEU A 18 7.76 6.46 2.99
N PHE A 19 6.76 7.02 3.67
CA PHE A 19 6.90 7.80 4.90
C PHE A 19 6.10 7.14 6.00
N ARG A 20 6.63 7.15 7.22
CA ARG A 20 6.02 6.50 8.38
C ARG A 20 5.94 7.51 9.53
N GLU A 21 4.77 7.63 10.12
CA GLU A 21 4.49 8.56 11.20
C GLU A 21 3.73 7.82 12.30
N MET A 22 4.08 8.07 13.56
CA MET A 22 3.30 7.59 14.70
C MET A 22 2.39 8.72 15.16
N GLU A 23 1.08 8.49 15.12
CA GLU A 23 0.08 9.47 15.52
C GLU A 23 -0.94 8.81 16.45
N ASN A 24 -1.10 9.33 17.66
CA ASN A 24 -2.05 8.82 18.67
C ASN A 24 -1.93 7.30 18.93
N GLY A 25 -0.69 6.79 18.96
CA GLY A 25 -0.42 5.35 19.18
C GLY A 25 -0.71 4.45 17.97
N ARG A 26 -1.09 5.03 16.82
CA ARG A 26 -1.30 4.31 15.57
C ARG A 26 -0.17 4.63 14.59
N LEU A 27 0.27 3.60 13.87
CA LEU A 27 1.25 3.77 12.80
C LEU A 27 0.51 4.17 11.52
N ARG A 28 0.81 5.34 11.00
CA ARG A 28 0.36 5.80 9.69
C ARG A 28 1.48 5.69 8.69
N VAL A 29 1.17 5.21 7.50
CA VAL A 29 2.10 5.08 6.38
C VAL A 29 1.55 5.89 5.21
N LYS A 30 2.37 6.78 4.66
CA LYS A 30 2.08 7.54 3.44
C LYS A 30 2.99 7.03 2.34
N ALA A 31 2.42 6.68 1.20
CA ALA A 31 3.16 6.35 -0.01
C ALA A 31 2.92 7.43 -1.06
N LEU A 32 4.01 7.93 -1.66
CA LEU A 32 3.99 8.95 -2.70
C LEU A 32 4.60 8.40 -3.99
N ALA A 33 3.94 8.57 -5.12
CA ALA A 33 4.49 8.24 -6.43
C ALA A 33 4.15 9.31 -7.47
N LEU A 34 4.98 9.41 -8.51
CA LEU A 34 4.67 10.22 -9.69
C LEU A 34 3.56 9.57 -10.50
N ARG A 35 2.54 10.32 -10.89
CA ARG A 35 1.44 9.82 -11.75
C ARG A 35 1.95 9.30 -13.08
N SER A 36 2.97 9.95 -13.65
CA SER A 36 3.61 9.52 -14.90
C SER A 36 4.28 8.16 -14.78
N GLU A 37 4.85 7.84 -13.62
CA GLU A 37 5.45 6.52 -13.37
C GLU A 37 4.37 5.46 -13.17
N LEU A 38 3.32 5.76 -12.40
CA LEU A 38 2.17 4.85 -12.20
C LEU A 38 1.47 4.48 -13.50
N ALA A 39 1.34 5.44 -14.43
CA ALA A 39 0.76 5.21 -15.74
C ALA A 39 1.50 4.15 -16.57
N LYS A 40 2.84 4.02 -16.41
CA LYS A 40 3.65 2.98 -17.09
C LYS A 40 3.29 1.55 -16.66
N TYR A 41 2.62 1.43 -15.52
CA TYR A 41 2.12 0.17 -14.95
C TYR A 41 0.59 0.03 -15.07
N GLY A 42 -0.09 0.93 -15.81
CA GLY A 42 -1.54 0.87 -16.01
C GLY A 42 -2.37 1.41 -14.83
N LEU A 43 -1.74 2.00 -13.82
CA LEU A 43 -2.39 2.57 -12.64
C LEU A 43 -2.79 4.04 -12.87
N ALA A 44 -3.69 4.23 -13.82
CA ALA A 44 -4.13 5.55 -14.30
C ALA A 44 -5.33 6.15 -13.54
N SER A 45 -5.84 5.48 -12.50
CA SER A 45 -6.94 5.97 -11.66
C SER A 45 -6.72 5.63 -10.19
N GLU A 46 -7.34 6.41 -9.30
CA GLU A 46 -7.33 6.18 -7.85
C GLU A 46 -7.89 4.80 -7.50
N ASP A 47 -8.97 4.37 -8.13
CA ASP A 47 -9.56 3.03 -7.91
C ASP A 47 -8.60 1.89 -8.25
N LYS A 48 -7.87 2.02 -9.37
CA LYS A 48 -6.88 1.01 -9.76
C LYS A 48 -5.73 0.96 -8.77
N VAL A 49 -5.22 2.13 -8.35
CA VAL A 49 -4.17 2.21 -7.33
C VAL A 49 -4.65 1.60 -6.01
N ARG A 50 -5.84 1.97 -5.54
CA ARG A 50 -6.44 1.44 -4.32
C ARG A 50 -6.54 -0.07 -4.37
N LYS A 51 -7.14 -0.63 -5.43
CA LYS A 51 -7.30 -2.07 -5.59
C LYS A 51 -5.95 -2.78 -5.59
N THR A 52 -4.95 -2.26 -6.31
CA THR A 52 -3.60 -2.82 -6.30
C THR A 52 -2.99 -2.84 -4.90
N TRP A 53 -3.06 -1.74 -4.15
CA TRP A 53 -2.55 -1.69 -2.78
C TRP A 53 -3.29 -2.65 -1.86
N GLU A 54 -4.62 -2.68 -1.90
CA GLU A 54 -5.43 -3.57 -1.08
C GLU A 54 -5.12 -5.05 -1.36
N THR A 55 -5.01 -5.43 -2.63
CA THR A 55 -4.61 -6.80 -3.02
C THR A 55 -3.21 -7.15 -2.54
N SER A 56 -2.22 -6.28 -2.78
CA SER A 56 -0.83 -6.54 -2.34
C SER A 56 -0.71 -6.60 -0.81
N ILE A 57 -1.46 -5.77 -0.09
CA ILE A 57 -1.54 -5.85 1.37
C ILE A 57 -2.14 -7.19 1.78
N GLU A 58 -3.25 -7.61 1.20
CA GLU A 58 -3.91 -8.87 1.54
C GLU A 58 -2.97 -10.08 1.32
N GLU A 59 -2.24 -10.10 0.21
CA GLU A 59 -1.24 -11.14 -0.10
C GLU A 59 -0.12 -11.21 0.93
N VAL A 60 0.44 -10.06 1.32
CA VAL A 60 1.48 -10.00 2.36
C VAL A 60 0.90 -10.36 3.73
N MET A 61 -0.32 -9.93 4.02
CA MET A 61 -0.96 -10.17 5.31
C MET A 61 -1.34 -11.64 5.52
N LYS A 62 -1.64 -12.39 4.45
CA LYS A 62 -1.80 -13.86 4.52
C LYS A 62 -0.56 -14.57 5.06
N LEU A 63 0.61 -13.92 5.00
CA LEU A 63 1.89 -14.46 5.46
C LEU A 63 2.28 -13.97 6.87
N GLY A 64 1.55 -13.01 7.45
CA GLY A 64 1.93 -12.32 8.69
C GLY A 64 0.89 -12.47 9.82
N ASN A 65 1.35 -12.86 11.01
CA ASN A 65 0.46 -13.05 12.16
C ASN A 65 0.21 -11.71 12.89
N GLY A 66 -1.05 -11.26 12.94
CA GLY A 66 -1.53 -10.27 13.92
C GLY A 66 -1.27 -8.79 13.61
N VAL A 67 -0.82 -8.43 12.41
CA VAL A 67 -0.83 -7.04 11.93
C VAL A 67 -2.06 -6.85 11.04
N HIS A 68 -2.61 -5.65 10.94
CA HIS A 68 -3.61 -5.30 9.95
C HIS A 68 -3.20 -3.98 9.33
N VAL A 69 -3.24 -3.92 8.00
CA VAL A 69 -2.98 -2.70 7.24
C VAL A 69 -4.24 -2.38 6.46
N LYS A 70 -4.70 -1.13 6.55
CA LYS A 70 -5.88 -0.65 5.83
C LYS A 70 -5.50 0.56 5.00
N VAL A 71 -5.81 0.55 3.71
CA VAL A 71 -5.74 1.74 2.85
C VAL A 71 -6.88 2.68 3.24
N THR A 72 -6.54 3.80 3.87
CA THR A 72 -7.53 4.78 4.31
C THR A 72 -7.88 5.76 3.20
N ASP A 73 -6.91 6.09 2.34
CA ASP A 73 -7.10 7.10 1.30
C ASP A 73 -6.18 6.88 0.09
N VAL A 74 -6.65 7.28 -1.09
CA VAL A 74 -5.89 7.30 -2.34
C VAL A 74 -6.31 8.54 -3.11
N ARG A 75 -5.35 9.43 -3.40
CA ARG A 75 -5.62 10.71 -4.07
C ARG A 75 -4.62 11.01 -5.15
N PHE A 76 -5.13 11.34 -6.33
CA PHE A 76 -4.38 11.91 -7.43
C PHE A 76 -4.37 13.42 -7.29
N LEU A 77 -3.20 13.96 -6.96
CA LEU A 77 -2.91 15.38 -7.07
C LEU A 77 -2.41 15.67 -8.50
N ASN A 78 -1.99 16.91 -8.76
CA ASN A 78 -1.55 17.31 -10.10
C ASN A 78 -0.48 16.35 -10.67
N VAL A 79 0.68 16.27 -10.02
CA VAL A 79 1.83 15.45 -10.48
C VAL A 79 1.95 14.12 -9.72
N TYR A 80 1.35 14.02 -8.53
CA TYR A 80 1.58 12.92 -7.60
C TYR A 80 0.32 12.12 -7.31
N CYS A 81 0.51 10.86 -6.92
CA CYS A 81 -0.47 10.06 -6.21
C CYS A 81 -0.01 9.89 -4.77
N ILE A 82 -0.91 10.09 -3.82
CA ILE A 82 -0.71 9.81 -2.40
C ILE A 82 -1.60 8.64 -2.02
N VAL A 83 -1.05 7.67 -1.30
CA VAL A 83 -1.79 6.59 -0.66
C VAL A 83 -1.53 6.67 0.83
N GLU A 84 -2.58 6.71 1.63
CA GLU A 84 -2.50 6.72 3.08
C GLU A 84 -3.00 5.38 3.62
N MET A 85 -2.26 4.85 4.59
CA MET A 85 -2.55 3.57 5.22
C MET A 85 -2.44 3.70 6.74
N GLU A 86 -3.31 3.00 7.44
CA GLU A 86 -3.21 2.80 8.88
C GLU A 86 -2.77 1.36 9.15
N VAL A 87 -1.79 1.20 10.04
CA VAL A 87 -1.31 -0.09 10.53
C VAL A 87 -1.74 -0.24 11.98
N SER A 88 -2.50 -1.29 12.26
CA SER A 88 -2.89 -1.70 13.60
C SER A 88 -2.38 -3.09 13.89
N ARG A 89 -2.21 -3.44 15.17
CA ARG A 89 -2.08 -4.83 15.57
C ARG A 89 -3.49 -5.37 15.77
N GLY A 90 -3.79 -6.55 15.24
CA GLY A 90 -4.96 -7.29 15.67
C GLY A 90 -4.85 -7.47 17.17
N ASN A 91 -5.86 -7.03 17.92
CA ASN A 91 -5.94 -7.40 19.32
C ASN A 91 -5.91 -8.92 19.33
N GLY A 92 -4.83 -9.51 19.84
CA GLY A 92 -4.93 -10.85 20.37
C GLY A 92 -5.96 -10.76 21.47
N GLU A 93 -7.19 -11.18 21.20
CA GLU A 93 -8.04 -11.67 22.27
C GLU A 93 -7.18 -12.72 22.98
N ALA A 94 -6.78 -12.40 24.21
CA ALA A 94 -6.28 -13.43 25.11
C ALA A 94 -7.39 -14.49 25.18
N PRO A 95 -7.10 -15.78 24.94
CA PRO A 95 -8.10 -16.81 25.14
C PRO A 95 -8.58 -16.69 26.59
N SER A 96 -9.89 -16.43 26.74
CA SER A 96 -10.57 -16.47 28.04
C SER A 96 -10.66 -17.91 28.54
#